data_AF-A0A3E0KCJ4-F1
#
_entry.id   AF-A0A3E0KCJ4-F1
#
_cell.length_a   1.000
_cell.length_b   1.000
_cell.length_c   1.000
_cell.angle_alpha   90.00
_cell.angle_beta   90.00
_cell.angle_gamma   90.00
#
_symmetry.space_group_name_H-M   'P 1'
#
loop_
_entity.id
_entity.type
_entity.pdbx_description
1 polymer ?
#
loop_
_entity_poly.entity_id
_entity_poly.type
_entity_poly.pdbx_seq_one_letter_code
_entity_poly.pdbx_strand_id
1 'polypeptide(L)'
;MKVGAAPISWGVSEFPEWGRQLPYQRVFDEMAQAGYEGTELGPPGYLPLDPALLKDELARRGLAMIAAFVPVNMRSRAAAPQGLAGLRRPPLVLAGLAG
;
A
#
# COMPACT_ATOMS: atom_id res chain seq x y z
N MET A 1 18.62 10.72 -4.42
CA MET A 1 17.30 10.93 -3.77
C MET A 1 16.36 9.91 -4.39
N LYS A 2 15.55 9.20 -3.59
CA LYS A 2 14.52 8.28 -4.10
C LYS A 2 13.14 8.89 -3.87
N VAL A 3 12.24 8.74 -4.83
CA VAL A 3 10.87 9.32 -4.77
C VAL A 3 9.85 8.19 -4.88
N GLY A 4 8.87 8.18 -3.97
CA GLY A 4 7.75 7.24 -4.00
C GLY A 4 6.40 7.94 -4.12
N ALA A 5 5.36 7.17 -4.45
CA ALA A 5 3.99 7.64 -4.55
C ALA A 5 2.99 6.65 -3.97
N ALA A 6 1.89 7.15 -3.41
CA ALA A 6 0.82 6.31 -2.88
C ALA A 6 -0.25 6.03 -3.95
N PRO A 7 -0.91 4.86 -3.93
CA PRO A 7 -2.01 4.53 -4.85
C PRO A 7 -3.16 5.54 -4.86
N ILE A 8 -3.31 6.31 -3.78
CA ILE A 8 -4.33 7.35 -3.62
C ILE A 8 -4.22 8.45 -4.69
N SER A 9 -3.02 8.72 -5.21
CA SER A 9 -2.81 9.65 -6.33
C SER A 9 -3.45 9.17 -7.64
N TRP A 10 -3.80 7.88 -7.73
CA TRP A 10 -4.54 7.25 -8.82
C TRP A 10 -6.02 7.01 -8.49
N GLY A 11 -6.51 7.52 -7.35
CA GLY A 11 -7.91 7.38 -6.92
C GLY A 11 -8.22 6.10 -6.14
N VAL A 12 -7.19 5.34 -5.75
CA VAL A 12 -7.35 4.15 -4.90
C VAL A 12 -7.39 4.57 -3.43
N SER A 13 -8.54 4.40 -2.79
CA SER A 13 -8.73 4.74 -1.38
C SER A 13 -9.51 3.67 -0.61
N GLU A 14 -9.32 3.66 0.70
CA GLU A 14 -10.17 3.01 1.69
C GLU A 14 -11.64 3.46 1.67
N PHE A 15 -11.95 4.59 1.04
CA PHE A 15 -13.31 5.11 0.81
C PHE A 15 -13.74 4.81 -0.64
N PRO A 16 -14.60 3.79 -0.89
CA PRO A 16 -14.98 3.36 -2.24
C PRO A 16 -15.57 4.47 -3.11
N GLU A 17 -16.26 5.43 -2.50
CA GLU A 17 -16.90 6.56 -3.18
C GLU A 17 -15.96 7.71 -3.57
N TRP A 18 -14.71 7.72 -3.08
CA TRP A 18 -13.79 8.82 -3.36
C TRP A 18 -13.22 8.76 -4.79
N GLY A 19 -13.05 7.57 -5.35
CA GLY A 19 -12.40 7.45 -6.65
C GLY A 19 -12.59 6.09 -7.30
N ARG A 20 -12.10 5.98 -8.53
CA ARG A 20 -12.12 4.72 -9.26
C ARG A 20 -11.03 3.82 -8.73
N GLN A 21 -11.42 2.64 -8.24
CA GLN A 21 -10.52 1.60 -7.77
C GLN A 21 -9.83 0.93 -8.96
N LEU A 22 -8.71 1.52 -9.40
CA LEU A 22 -7.89 0.98 -10.49
C LEU A 22 -7.11 -0.25 -10.03
N PRO A 23 -6.97 -1.30 -10.86
CA PRO A 23 -6.20 -2.48 -10.49
C PRO A 23 -4.73 -2.13 -10.22
N TYR A 24 -4.12 -2.77 -9.21
CA TYR A 24 -2.76 -2.45 -8.77
C TYR A 24 -1.72 -2.58 -9.86
N GLN A 25 -1.90 -3.52 -10.80
CA GLN A 25 -0.97 -3.71 -11.90
C GLN A 25 -0.86 -2.43 -12.75
N ARG A 26 -2.00 -1.79 -13.06
CA ARG A 26 -2.05 -0.55 -13.83
C ARG A 26 -1.41 0.61 -13.05
N VAL A 27 -1.72 0.72 -11.76
CA VAL A 27 -1.15 1.77 -10.90
C VAL A 27 0.37 1.63 -10.80
N PHE A 28 0.88 0.41 -10.60
CA PHE A 28 2.32 0.17 -10.55
C PHE A 28 3.01 0.41 -11.91
N ASP A 29 2.38 0.00 -13.01
CA ASP A 29 2.91 0.28 -14.36
C ASP A 29 3.02 1.80 -14.59
N GLU A 30 2.00 2.56 -14.21
CA GLU A 30 1.99 4.03 -14.37
C GLU A 30 2.97 4.73 -13.41
N MET A 31 3.14 4.23 -12.17
CA MET A 31 4.16 4.73 -11.24
C MET A 31 5.57 4.56 -11.82
N ALA A 32 5.88 3.38 -12.35
CA ALA A 32 7.18 3.12 -12.96
C ALA A 32 7.41 3.97 -14.21
N GLN A 33 6.40 4.13 -15.08
CA GLN A 33 6.48 5.02 -16.25
C GLN A 33 6.71 6.48 -15.86
N ALA A 34 6.16 6.93 -14.73
CA ALA A 34 6.36 8.27 -14.20
C ALA A 34 7.70 8.46 -13.47
N GLY A 35 8.51 7.40 -13.32
CA GLY A 35 9.84 7.45 -12.70
C GLY A 35 9.84 7.34 -11.16
N TYR A 36 8.74 6.87 -10.56
CA TYR A 36 8.74 6.56 -9.13
C TYR A 36 9.50 5.27 -8.84
N GLU A 37 10.17 5.23 -7.69
CA GLU A 37 10.96 4.10 -7.21
C GLU A 37 10.34 3.42 -5.99
N GLY A 38 9.19 3.91 -5.51
CA GLY A 38 8.54 3.38 -4.32
C GLY A 38 7.04 3.57 -4.28
N THR A 39 6.36 2.71 -3.53
CA THR A 39 4.91 2.77 -3.31
C THR A 39 4.50 2.38 -1.89
N GLU A 40 3.25 2.62 -1.56
CA GLU A 40 2.62 2.25 -0.29
C GLU A 40 1.62 1.10 -0.48
N LEU A 41 1.32 0.39 0.61
CA LEU A 41 0.49 -0.81 0.60
C LEU A 41 -0.96 -0.58 0.08
N GLY A 42 -1.44 0.66 0.10
CA GLY A 42 -2.82 1.00 -0.25
C GLY A 42 -3.84 0.45 0.76
N PRO A 43 -5.15 0.48 0.41
CA PRO A 43 -6.20 0.03 1.31
C PRO A 43 -6.23 -1.49 1.48
N PRO A 44 -6.86 -2.00 2.57
CA PRO A 44 -6.97 -3.44 2.79
C PRO A 44 -7.59 -4.18 1.61
N GLY A 45 -6.92 -5.23 1.14
CA GLY A 45 -7.39 -6.06 0.02
C GLY A 45 -7.01 -5.54 -1.38
N TYR A 46 -6.31 -4.41 -1.47
CA TYR A 46 -5.88 -3.85 -2.75
C TYR A 46 -4.76 -4.65 -3.42
N LEU A 47 -3.75 -5.05 -2.63
CA LEU A 47 -2.60 -5.81 -3.08
C LEU A 47 -2.74 -7.30 -2.76
N PRO A 48 -2.03 -8.17 -3.51
CA PRO A 48 -1.92 -9.59 -3.17
C PRO A 48 -1.41 -9.81 -1.74
N LEU A 49 -1.91 -10.88 -1.11
CA LEU A 49 -1.49 -11.29 0.23
C LEU A 49 -0.22 -12.15 0.23
N ASP A 50 0.12 -12.76 -0.91
CA ASP A 50 1.33 -13.54 -1.07
C ASP A 50 2.55 -12.60 -1.20
N PRO A 51 3.49 -12.62 -0.24
CA PRO A 51 4.67 -11.76 -0.27
C PRO A 51 5.60 -12.05 -1.46
N ALA A 52 5.68 -13.29 -1.94
CA ALA A 52 6.54 -13.63 -3.08
C ALA A 52 5.99 -13.00 -4.38
N LEU A 53 4.69 -13.16 -4.62
CA LEU A 53 4.01 -12.51 -5.74
C LEU A 53 4.14 -10.99 -5.68
N LEU A 54 3.96 -10.40 -4.50
CA LEU A 54 4.07 -8.95 -4.33
C LEU A 54 5.52 -8.47 -4.57
N LYS A 55 6.52 -9.22 -4.11
CA LYS A 55 7.94 -8.93 -4.37
C LYS A 55 8.24 -8.94 -5.86
N ASP A 56 7.75 -9.95 -6.59
CA ASP A 56 7.96 -10.07 -8.03
C ASP A 56 7.27 -8.93 -8.80
N GLU A 57 6.03 -8.57 -8.43
CA GLU A 57 5.30 -7.45 -9.04
C GLU A 57 6.01 -6.11 -8.84
N LEU A 58 6.58 -5.87 -7.66
CA LEU A 58 7.36 -4.67 -7.35
C LEU A 58 8.70 -4.67 -8.13
N ALA A 59 9.44 -5.78 -8.07
CA ALA A 59 10.74 -5.92 -8.71
C ALA A 59 10.68 -5.76 -10.24
N ARG A 60 9.64 -6.32 -10.88
CA ARG A 60 9.40 -6.20 -12.33
C ARG A 60 9.32 -4.75 -12.81
N ARG A 61 9.00 -3.82 -11.90
CA ARG A 61 8.75 -2.40 -12.17
C ARG A 61 9.74 -1.48 -11.47
N GLY A 62 10.75 -2.03 -10.79
CA GLY A 62 11.74 -1.24 -10.05
C GLY A 62 11.14 -0.46 -8.86
N LEU A 63 10.03 -0.93 -8.29
CA LEU A 63 9.38 -0.28 -7.14
C LEU A 63 9.79 -0.95 -5.83
N ALA A 64 9.92 -0.16 -4.77
CA ALA A 64 10.05 -0.64 -3.40
C ALA A 64 8.76 -0.39 -2.61
N MET A 65 8.41 -1.31 -1.70
CA MET A 65 7.37 -1.02 -0.70
C MET A 65 8.00 -0.18 0.41
N ILE A 66 7.54 1.06 0.58
CA ILE A 66 8.18 2.04 1.48
C ILE A 66 7.32 2.43 2.68
N ALA A 67 6.00 2.26 2.61
CA ALA A 67 5.09 2.64 3.68
C ALA A 67 3.75 1.90 3.63
N ALA A 68 2.97 2.06 4.68
CA ALA A 68 1.58 1.62 4.74
C ALA A 68 0.78 2.55 5.64
N PHE A 69 -0.50 2.73 5.31
CA PHE A 69 -1.44 3.50 6.10
C PHE A 69 -2.32 2.58 6.97
N VAL A 70 -2.51 2.95 8.24
CA VAL A 70 -3.44 2.28 9.16
C VAL A 70 -4.32 3.36 9.81
N PRO A 71 -5.63 3.38 9.53
CA PRO A 71 -6.52 4.36 10.14
C PRO A 71 -6.74 4.05 11.62
N VAL A 72 -6.54 5.06 12.48
CA VAL A 72 -6.84 4.99 13.91
C VAL A 72 -7.76 6.16 14.29
N ASN A 73 -8.97 5.85 14.77
CA ASN A 73 -9.89 6.87 15.25
C ASN A 73 -9.47 7.36 16.64
N MET A 74 -8.58 8.37 16.67
CA MET A 74 -8.07 8.97 17.91
C MET A 74 -9.13 9.73 18.71
N ARG A 75 -10.31 10.03 18.13
CA ARG A 75 -11.41 10.71 18.83
C ARG A 75 -12.11 9.79 19.84
N SER A 76 -12.08 8.47 19.61
CA SER A 76 -12.74 7.49 20.47
C SER A 76 -11.73 6.58 21.14
N ARG A 77 -11.61 6.68 22.47
CA ARG A 77 -10.78 5.75 23.25
C ARG A 77 -11.21 4.29 23.06
N ALA A 78 -12.50 4.04 22.82
CA ALA A 78 -13.02 2.71 22.54
C ALA A 78 -12.53 2.13 21.20
N ALA A 79 -12.05 2.97 20.28
CA ALA A 79 -11.51 2.54 18.99
C ALA A 79 -10.02 2.16 19.04
N ALA A 80 -9.33 2.45 20.15
CA ALA A 80 -7.90 2.16 20.28
C ALA A 80 -7.53 0.67 20.07
N PRO A 81 -8.27 -0.32 20.62
CA PRO A 81 -7.96 -1.73 20.36
C PRO A 81 -8.05 -2.12 18.88
N GLN A 82 -9.01 -1.55 18.15
CA GLN A 82 -9.21 -1.83 16.72
C GLN A 82 -8.08 -1.23 15.88
N GLY A 83 -7.67 0.01 16.18
CA GLY A 83 -6.53 0.65 15.52
C GLY A 83 -5.22 -0.12 15.75
N LEU A 84 -4.97 -0.55 16.99
CA LEU A 84 -3.77 -1.35 17.32
C LEU A 84 -3.79 -2.72 16.64
N ALA A 85 -4.95 -3.36 16.49
CA ALA A 85 -5.07 -4.61 15.74
C ALA A 85 -4.71 -4.42 14.25
N GLY A 86 -5.09 -3.28 13.65
CA GLY A 86 -4.74 -2.92 12.27
C GLY A 86 -3.23 -2.79 12.02
N LEU A 87 -2.45 -2.39 13.03
CA LEU A 87 -0.99 -2.27 12.94
C LEU A 87 -0.26 -3.61 12.74
N ARG A 88 -0.91 -4.76 12.96
CA ARG A 88 -0.27 -6.08 12.82
C ARG A 88 -0.06 -6.52 11.37
N ARG A 89 -0.85 -5.99 10.44
CA ARG A 89 -0.86 -6.46 9.05
C ARG A 89 0.27 -5.86 8.20
N PRO A 90 0.58 -4.54 8.25
CA PRO A 90 1.66 -3.96 7.45
C PRO A 90 3.07 -4.49 7.77
N PRO A 91 3.48 -4.69 9.03
CA PRO A 91 4.80 -5.22 9.36
C PRO A 91 5.05 -6.61 8.77
N LEU A 92 4.02 -7.46 8.67
CA LEU A 92 4.14 -8.79 8.08
C LEU A 92 4.46 -8.71 6.58
N VAL A 93 3.78 -7.82 5.86
CA VAL A 93 4.01 -7.61 4.43
C VAL A 93 5.36 -6.94 4.19
N LEU A 94 5.70 -5.91 4.97
CA LEU A 94 6.97 -5.19 4.85
C LEU A 94 8.17 -6.08 5.20
N ALA A 95 8.07 -6.91 6.25
CA ALA A 95 9.14 -7.84 6.63
C ALA A 95 9.38 -8.93 5.57
N GLY A 96 8.33 -9.38 4.87
CA GLY A 96 8.44 -10.34 3.78
C GLY A 96 9.13 -9.80 2.52
N LEU A 97 9.21 -8.48 2.38
CA LEU A 97 9.80 -7.79 1.22
C LEU A 97 11.25 -7.35 1.45
N ALA A 98 11.78 -7.49 2.66
CA ALA A 98 13.12 -7.04 3.04
C ALA A 98 14.24 -8.08 2.80
N GLY A 99 13.90 -9.27 2.30
CA GLY A 99 14.87 -10.32 1.90
C GLY A 99 15.17 -10.33 0.42
#